data_AF-A0A0L7LYM9-F1
#
_entry.id   AF-A0A0L7LYM9-F1
#
_cell.length_a   1.000
_cell.length_b   1.000
_cell.length_c   1.000
_cell.angle_alpha   90.00
_cell.angle_beta   90.00
_cell.angle_gamma   90.00
#
_symmetry.space_group_name_H-M   'P 1'
#
loop_
_entity.id
_entity.type
_entity.pdbx_description
1 polymer ?
#
loop_
_entity_poly.entity_id
_entity_poly.type
_entity_poly.pdbx_seq_one_letter_code
_entity_poly.pdbx_strand_id
1 'polypeptide(L)'
;MMICMLLTIVHIIIICTSIIRPGPGFNGHGYSGAFIGDVSGFVPSGDSLKTTEFTIVFWIYLLERSTSHFRNIISQIDKEKDIKIAILLHAHITKLSVRVLGFDNYNEGLSSFGYIPLRRWTNVIITLNNKEIVIYINGIFDNSVSLKSKVVEKAGDLTVGKNMNYSGFNGYLDELYFYNRSLSISEIKSFSLPSVTGIYDTDYVYVGNYKCNYNTAINSNICKKNYRLCTLNDLYNGGAIHYARINGILMEKSNLWTLDISETSFEKDEKRIALCCKTYEE
;
A
#
# COMPACT_ATOMS: atom_id res chain seq x y z
N MET A 1 -18.70 18.47 -19.33
CA MET A 1 -17.65 17.72 -18.61
C MET A 1 -16.96 18.69 -17.66
N MET A 2 -16.97 18.44 -16.35
CA MET A 2 -16.51 19.42 -15.35
C MET A 2 -15.19 18.96 -14.73
N ILE A 3 -14.17 19.80 -14.77
CA ILE A 3 -12.88 19.58 -14.11
C ILE A 3 -13.11 19.80 -12.62
N CYS A 4 -12.94 18.76 -11.78
CA CYS A 4 -13.25 18.86 -10.35
C CYS A 4 -12.01 18.80 -9.44
N MET A 5 -10.84 18.41 -9.95
CA MET A 5 -9.61 18.35 -9.15
C MET A 5 -8.38 18.56 -10.04
N LEU A 6 -7.61 19.62 -9.76
CA LEU A 6 -6.24 19.77 -10.23
C LEU A 6 -5.33 19.27 -9.11
N LEU A 7 -4.79 18.06 -9.27
CA LEU A 7 -3.69 17.59 -8.44
C LEU A 7 -2.41 18.27 -8.93
N THR A 8 -1.79 19.04 -8.05
CA THR A 8 -0.52 19.71 -8.34
C THR A 8 0.60 18.67 -8.43
N ILE A 9 1.32 18.70 -9.56
CA ILE A 9 2.61 18.05 -9.85
C ILE A 9 2.57 16.59 -10.35
N VAL A 10 1.65 16.25 -11.24
CA VAL A 10 1.89 15.56 -12.54
C VAL A 10 0.65 15.91 -13.36
N HIS A 11 0.77 16.19 -14.66
CA HIS A 11 -0.33 16.63 -15.54
C HIS A 11 -1.47 15.60 -15.68
N ILE A 12 -2.23 15.37 -14.60
CA ILE A 12 -3.35 14.43 -14.52
C ILE A 12 -4.58 15.25 -14.15
N ILE A 13 -5.43 15.50 -15.15
CA ILE A 13 -6.71 16.16 -14.95
C ILE A 13 -7.74 15.08 -14.65
N ILE A 14 -8.30 15.09 -13.43
CA ILE A 14 -9.41 14.22 -13.07
C ILE A 14 -10.72 14.84 -13.55
N ILE A 15 -11.34 14.17 -14.51
CA ILE A 15 -12.65 14.44 -15.09
C ILE A 15 -13.67 13.62 -14.32
N CYS A 16 -14.68 14.25 -13.74
CA CYS A 16 -15.59 13.55 -12.84
C CYS A 16 -16.98 13.37 -13.45
N THR A 17 -17.59 12.22 -13.19
CA THR A 17 -18.98 11.92 -13.56
C THR A 17 -19.97 12.55 -12.59
N SER A 18 -19.52 12.85 -11.37
CA SER A 18 -20.21 13.59 -10.31
C SER A 18 -19.25 14.58 -9.65
N ILE A 19 -19.75 15.64 -9.01
CA ILE A 19 -18.88 16.63 -8.35
C ILE A 19 -18.14 15.94 -7.21
N ILE A 20 -16.82 15.72 -7.36
CA ILE A 20 -15.96 15.33 -6.25
C ILE A 20 -15.91 16.52 -5.30
N ARG A 21 -16.43 16.34 -4.09
CA ARG A 21 -16.43 17.40 -3.09
C ARG A 21 -15.02 17.52 -2.49
N PRO A 22 -14.57 18.75 -2.16
CA PRO A 22 -13.35 18.89 -1.38
C PRO A 22 -13.55 18.27 0.00
N GLY A 23 -12.57 17.49 0.44
CA GLY A 23 -12.43 16.97 1.79
C GLY A 23 -11.32 17.69 2.57
N PRO A 24 -11.11 17.32 3.85
CA PRO A 24 -9.99 17.85 4.62
C PRO A 24 -8.67 17.49 3.92
N GLY A 25 -7.81 18.47 3.70
CA GLY A 25 -6.50 18.25 3.07
C GLY A 25 -5.56 17.42 3.94
N PHE A 26 -4.64 16.71 3.30
CA PHE A 26 -3.53 16.10 3.99
C PHE A 26 -2.65 17.19 4.66
N ASN A 27 -2.22 16.94 5.90
CA ASN A 27 -1.39 17.86 6.70
C ASN A 27 -1.97 19.29 6.88
N GLY A 28 -3.30 19.46 6.78
CA GLY A 28 -3.96 20.75 7.01
C GLY A 28 -3.75 21.79 5.89
N HIS A 29 -3.20 21.38 4.75
CA HIS A 29 -3.00 22.23 3.57
C HIS A 29 -3.85 21.73 2.40
N GLY A 30 -4.35 22.65 1.59
CA GLY A 30 -5.12 22.32 0.39
C GLY A 30 -6.44 21.60 0.66
N TYR A 31 -6.91 20.85 -0.35
CA TYR A 31 -8.13 20.06 -0.28
C TYR A 31 -7.86 18.67 -0.85
N SER A 32 -8.39 17.65 -0.18
CA SER A 32 -8.43 16.29 -0.71
C SER A 32 -9.68 16.07 -1.57
N GLY A 33 -9.69 15.01 -2.38
CA GLY A 33 -10.91 14.53 -3.04
C GLY A 33 -11.74 13.67 -2.10
N ALA A 34 -13.00 14.03 -1.85
CA ALA A 34 -13.93 13.23 -1.08
C ALA A 34 -14.64 12.18 -1.95
N PHE A 35 -14.37 10.92 -1.67
CA PHE A 35 -15.03 9.75 -2.27
C PHE A 35 -15.98 9.20 -1.22
N ILE A 36 -17.22 9.70 -1.22
CA ILE A 36 -18.25 9.33 -0.25
C ILE A 36 -19.53 9.01 -1.00
N GLY A 37 -20.13 7.85 -0.74
CA GLY A 37 -21.38 7.45 -1.38
C GLY A 37 -21.20 7.10 -2.85
N ASP A 38 -20.22 6.25 -3.17
CA ASP A 38 -20.04 5.67 -4.51
C ASP A 38 -19.66 6.70 -5.61
N VAL A 39 -19.06 7.82 -5.21
CA VAL A 39 -18.50 8.83 -6.12
C VAL A 39 -17.31 8.26 -6.89
N SER A 40 -17.18 8.66 -8.17
CA SER A 40 -16.03 8.33 -9.02
C SER A 40 -15.44 9.53 -9.74
N GLY A 41 -14.11 9.50 -9.87
CA GLY A 41 -13.31 10.34 -10.76
C GLY A 41 -12.73 9.51 -11.88
N PHE A 42 -12.41 10.14 -13.00
CA PHE A 42 -11.87 9.49 -14.17
C PHE A 42 -10.77 10.34 -14.83
N VAL A 43 -9.71 9.71 -15.30
CA VAL A 43 -8.67 10.35 -16.11
C VAL A 43 -8.66 9.64 -17.46
N PRO A 44 -8.89 10.35 -18.57
CA PRO A 44 -8.86 9.72 -19.89
C PRO A 44 -7.47 9.16 -20.18
N SER A 45 -7.46 8.04 -20.89
CA SER A 45 -6.24 7.43 -21.41
C SER A 45 -5.42 8.43 -22.23
N GLY A 46 -4.11 8.29 -22.09
CA GLY A 46 -3.11 9.08 -22.81
C GLY A 46 -1.75 8.41 -22.68
N ASP A 47 -0.74 8.95 -23.36
CA ASP A 47 0.59 8.33 -23.38
C ASP A 47 1.26 8.30 -22.00
N SER A 48 0.91 9.22 -21.10
CA SER A 48 1.36 9.20 -19.70
C SER A 48 0.81 8.03 -18.87
N LEU A 49 -0.27 7.39 -19.33
CA LEU A 49 -0.88 6.21 -18.71
C LEU A 49 -0.54 4.91 -19.46
N LYS A 50 0.23 4.97 -20.55
CA LYS A 50 0.75 3.78 -21.23
C LYS A 50 2.06 3.33 -20.58
N THR A 51 2.11 2.07 -20.16
CA THR A 51 3.23 1.61 -19.33
C THR A 51 3.42 0.10 -19.31
N THR A 52 4.68 -0.34 -19.33
CA THR A 52 5.10 -1.67 -18.88
C THR A 52 5.57 -1.65 -17.42
N GLU A 53 6.16 -0.55 -16.96
CA GLU A 53 6.58 -0.27 -15.58
C GLU A 53 5.98 1.02 -15.02
N PHE A 54 5.56 1.03 -13.76
CA PHE A 54 4.88 2.20 -13.21
C PHE A 54 5.16 2.42 -11.73
N THR A 55 4.82 3.62 -11.27
CA THR A 55 4.66 3.93 -9.85
C THR A 55 3.38 4.72 -9.63
N ILE A 56 2.51 4.23 -8.75
CA ILE A 56 1.30 4.93 -8.32
C ILE A 56 1.50 5.34 -6.87
N VAL A 57 1.33 6.64 -6.58
CA VAL A 57 1.44 7.20 -5.23
C VAL A 57 0.15 7.90 -4.88
N PHE A 58 -0.36 7.72 -3.67
CA PHE A 58 -1.47 8.52 -3.15
C PHE A 58 -1.51 8.49 -1.63
N TRP A 59 -2.11 9.51 -1.05
CA TRP A 59 -2.52 9.50 0.36
C TRP A 59 -3.98 9.08 0.46
N ILE A 60 -4.29 8.23 1.45
CA ILE A 60 -5.65 7.77 1.73
C ILE A 60 -6.03 7.98 3.19
N TYR A 61 -7.26 8.41 3.42
CA TYR A 61 -7.89 8.50 4.74
C TYR A 61 -9.22 7.75 4.72
N LEU A 62 -9.26 6.57 5.36
CA LEU A 62 -10.47 5.74 5.39
C LEU A 62 -11.43 6.18 6.50
N LEU A 63 -12.71 6.38 6.15
CA LEU A 63 -13.76 6.72 7.11
C LEU A 63 -14.54 5.51 7.61
N GLU A 64 -14.65 4.48 6.78
CA GLU A 64 -15.48 3.32 7.03
C GLU A 64 -14.67 2.05 7.28
N ARG A 65 -15.27 1.13 8.06
CA ARG A 65 -14.74 -0.21 8.27
C ARG A 65 -14.75 -1.02 6.96
N SER A 66 -14.20 -2.23 7.02
CA SER A 66 -14.32 -3.18 5.92
C SER A 66 -15.78 -3.56 5.64
N THR A 67 -16.08 -3.77 4.37
CA THR A 67 -17.37 -4.27 3.85
C THR A 67 -17.24 -5.73 3.44
N SER A 68 -18.33 -6.40 3.06
CA SER A 68 -18.29 -7.80 2.58
C SER A 68 -17.77 -7.98 1.14
N HIS A 69 -17.45 -6.89 0.45
CA HIS A 69 -17.01 -6.92 -0.95
C HIS A 69 -15.74 -6.08 -1.13
N PHE A 70 -15.03 -6.34 -2.24
CA PHE A 70 -13.93 -5.51 -2.67
C PHE A 70 -14.44 -4.13 -3.10
N ARG A 71 -13.66 -3.09 -2.80
CA ARG A 71 -13.97 -1.71 -3.17
C ARG A 71 -12.83 -1.14 -4.00
N ASN A 72 -13.15 -0.44 -5.08
CA ASN A 72 -12.14 0.19 -5.90
C ASN A 72 -11.54 1.40 -5.17
N ILE A 73 -10.22 1.55 -5.23
CA ILE A 73 -9.55 2.83 -4.92
C ILE A 73 -9.18 3.46 -6.26
N ILE A 74 -8.35 2.76 -7.04
CA ILE A 74 -7.88 3.18 -8.36
C ILE A 74 -7.87 1.96 -9.28
N SER A 75 -8.40 2.07 -10.50
CA SER A 75 -8.26 1.04 -11.53
C SER A 75 -7.96 1.65 -12.89
N GLN A 76 -7.06 1.04 -13.66
CA GLN A 76 -6.88 1.33 -15.08
C GLN A 76 -7.69 0.34 -15.91
N ILE A 77 -8.60 0.84 -16.73
CA ILE A 77 -9.56 0.04 -17.51
C ILE A 77 -9.43 0.40 -18.98
N ASP A 78 -9.24 -0.59 -19.85
CA ASP A 78 -9.13 -0.34 -21.28
C ASP A 78 -10.50 -0.19 -21.97
N LYS A 79 -10.48 0.03 -23.29
CA LYS A 79 -11.70 0.19 -24.10
C LYS A 79 -12.57 -1.08 -24.17
N GLU A 80 -11.96 -2.25 -24.01
CA GLU A 80 -12.64 -3.55 -23.96
C GLU A 80 -13.22 -3.85 -22.56
N LYS A 81 -13.02 -2.93 -21.61
CA LYS A 81 -13.45 -3.00 -20.20
C LYS A 81 -12.63 -3.98 -19.36
N ASP A 82 -11.47 -4.38 -19.85
CA ASP A 82 -10.52 -5.16 -19.06
C ASP A 82 -9.81 -4.27 -18.06
N ILE A 83 -9.74 -4.74 -16.81
CA ILE A 83 -8.97 -4.06 -15.77
C ILE A 83 -7.50 -4.46 -15.91
N LYS A 84 -6.66 -3.52 -16.34
CA LYS A 84 -5.22 -3.73 -16.50
C LYS A 84 -4.44 -3.55 -15.21
N ILE A 85 -4.86 -2.60 -14.38
CA ILE A 85 -4.35 -2.35 -13.02
C ILE A 85 -5.55 -2.17 -12.10
N ALA A 86 -5.56 -2.82 -10.95
CA ALA A 86 -6.56 -2.62 -9.91
C ALA A 86 -5.88 -2.45 -8.55
N ILE A 87 -6.22 -1.38 -7.85
CA ILE A 87 -5.86 -1.12 -6.46
C ILE A 87 -7.17 -1.08 -5.69
N LEU A 88 -7.43 -2.13 -4.91
CA LEU A 88 -8.69 -2.36 -4.25
C LEU A 88 -8.50 -2.41 -2.73
N LEU A 89 -9.55 -2.12 -1.97
CA LEU A 89 -9.66 -2.55 -0.58
C LEU A 89 -10.26 -3.95 -0.54
N HIS A 90 -9.67 -4.84 0.25
CA HIS A 90 -10.11 -6.21 0.42
C HIS A 90 -11.49 -6.30 1.10
N ALA A 91 -12.22 -7.38 0.84
CA ALA A 91 -13.43 -7.72 1.59
C ALA A 91 -13.09 -8.13 3.04
N HIS A 92 -13.95 -7.79 3.99
CA HIS A 92 -13.87 -8.12 5.42
C HIS A 92 -12.67 -7.56 6.19
N ILE A 93 -11.64 -7.05 5.52
CA ILE A 93 -10.43 -6.46 6.11
C ILE A 93 -10.02 -5.20 5.34
N THR A 94 -9.28 -4.28 5.96
CA THR A 94 -8.85 -3.03 5.31
C THR A 94 -7.47 -3.13 4.65
N LYS A 95 -7.11 -4.32 4.14
CA LYS A 95 -5.86 -4.50 3.39
C LYS A 95 -6.03 -4.04 1.94
N LEU A 96 -4.94 -3.63 1.31
CA LEU A 96 -4.90 -3.39 -0.13
C LEU A 96 -4.82 -4.72 -0.87
N SER A 97 -5.49 -4.80 -2.02
CA SER A 97 -5.23 -5.82 -3.05
C SER A 97 -4.79 -5.10 -4.31
N VAL A 98 -3.56 -5.36 -4.73
CA VAL A 98 -3.00 -4.83 -5.98
C VAL A 98 -3.03 -5.96 -7.00
N ARG A 99 -3.65 -5.68 -8.14
CA ARG A 99 -3.85 -6.61 -9.23
C ARG A 99 -3.38 -5.99 -10.54
N VAL A 100 -2.72 -6.79 -11.34
CA VAL A 100 -2.19 -6.41 -12.64
C VAL A 100 -2.51 -7.52 -13.63
N LEU A 101 -3.01 -7.14 -14.79
CA LEU A 101 -3.24 -8.07 -15.89
C LEU A 101 -1.91 -8.34 -16.60
N GLY A 102 -1.53 -9.61 -16.62
CA GLY A 102 -0.37 -10.12 -17.34
C GLY A 102 -0.68 -10.58 -18.76
N PHE A 103 0.32 -11.19 -19.41
CA PHE A 103 0.13 -11.87 -20.69
C PHE A 103 -0.92 -13.01 -20.59
N ASP A 104 -1.66 -13.27 -21.67
CA ASP A 104 -2.79 -14.23 -21.73
C ASP A 104 -3.91 -13.95 -20.71
N ASN A 105 -4.11 -12.69 -20.32
CA ASN A 105 -5.16 -12.24 -19.40
C ASN A 105 -5.06 -12.87 -17.99
N TYR A 106 -3.86 -13.28 -17.57
CA TYR A 106 -3.66 -13.81 -16.23
C TYR A 106 -3.66 -12.67 -15.20
N ASN A 107 -4.54 -12.74 -14.20
CA ASN A 107 -4.64 -11.74 -13.14
C ASN A 107 -3.66 -12.07 -12.01
N GLU A 108 -2.65 -11.23 -11.82
CA GLU A 108 -1.57 -11.44 -10.86
C GLU A 108 -1.46 -10.29 -9.87
N GLY A 109 -0.77 -10.53 -8.77
CA GLY A 109 -0.47 -9.50 -7.77
C GLY A 109 -0.54 -10.03 -6.35
N LEU A 110 -0.65 -9.11 -5.41
CA LEU A 110 -0.50 -9.37 -3.98
C LEU A 110 -1.47 -8.54 -3.15
N SER A 111 -1.50 -8.83 -1.86
CA SER A 111 -2.15 -7.97 -0.87
C SER A 111 -1.09 -7.39 0.07
N SER A 112 -1.37 -6.23 0.64
CA SER A 112 -0.50 -5.67 1.66
C SER A 112 -0.44 -6.58 2.90
N PHE A 113 0.65 -6.53 3.65
CA PHE A 113 0.68 -7.07 5.00
C PHE A 113 -0.07 -6.15 5.96
N GLY A 114 0.20 -4.84 5.87
CA GLY A 114 -0.45 -3.80 6.64
C GLY A 114 -1.92 -3.60 6.28
N TYR A 115 -2.71 -3.35 7.31
CA TYR A 115 -4.07 -2.83 7.18
C TYR A 115 -4.00 -1.32 7.00
N ILE A 116 -4.82 -0.77 6.11
CA ILE A 116 -5.01 0.69 6.06
C ILE A 116 -5.82 1.09 7.30
N PRO A 117 -5.26 1.93 8.19
CA PRO A 117 -5.93 2.34 9.40
C PRO A 117 -7.11 3.26 9.11
N LEU A 118 -8.13 3.18 9.95
CA LEU A 118 -9.24 4.12 9.90
C LEU A 118 -8.81 5.45 10.49
N ARG A 119 -9.38 6.52 9.92
CA ARG A 119 -9.28 7.88 10.44
C ARG A 119 -7.84 8.39 10.57
N ARG A 120 -6.97 7.91 9.68
CA ARG A 120 -5.56 8.29 9.65
C ARG A 120 -5.08 8.34 8.21
N TRP A 121 -4.38 9.43 7.87
CA TRP A 121 -3.71 9.57 6.59
C TRP A 121 -2.59 8.54 6.48
N THR A 122 -2.61 7.80 5.39
CA THR A 122 -1.63 6.76 5.07
C THR A 122 -1.15 6.98 3.65
N ASN A 123 0.15 7.07 3.45
CA ASN A 123 0.72 7.12 2.11
C ASN A 123 0.87 5.70 1.57
N VAL A 124 0.47 5.50 0.33
CA VAL A 124 0.56 4.23 -0.38
C VAL A 124 1.33 4.47 -1.66
N ILE A 125 2.36 3.65 -1.89
CA ILE A 125 3.17 3.67 -3.11
C ILE A 125 3.22 2.25 -3.64
N ILE A 126 2.92 2.09 -4.93
CA ILE A 126 2.93 0.80 -5.59
C ILE A 126 3.80 0.92 -6.83
N THR A 127 4.81 0.07 -6.93
CA THR A 127 5.69 0.01 -8.10
C THR A 127 5.51 -1.29 -8.87
N LEU A 128 5.75 -1.23 -10.17
CA LEU A 128 5.99 -2.40 -11.01
C LEU A 128 7.29 -2.16 -11.79
N ASN A 129 8.30 -3.00 -11.59
CA ASN A 129 9.58 -2.93 -12.30
C ASN A 129 10.02 -4.34 -12.71
N ASN A 130 10.30 -4.58 -14.00
CA ASN A 130 10.89 -5.84 -14.49
C ASN A 130 10.22 -7.12 -13.93
N LYS A 131 8.88 -7.10 -13.78
CA LYS A 131 8.01 -8.15 -13.20
C LYS A 131 7.82 -8.15 -11.68
N GLU A 132 8.49 -7.30 -10.91
CA GLU A 132 8.25 -7.23 -9.47
C GLU A 132 7.22 -6.14 -9.16
N ILE A 133 6.13 -6.52 -8.48
CA ILE A 133 5.22 -5.56 -7.84
C ILE A 133 5.66 -5.39 -6.40
N VAL A 134 5.82 -4.14 -5.97
CA VAL A 134 6.14 -3.81 -4.58
C VAL A 134 5.12 -2.82 -4.03
N ILE A 135 4.67 -3.06 -2.80
CA ILE A 135 3.83 -2.15 -2.02
C ILE A 135 4.71 -1.51 -0.95
N TYR A 136 4.63 -0.19 -0.83
CA TYR A 136 5.16 0.56 0.29
C TYR A 136 4.02 1.29 0.99
N ILE A 137 4.07 1.29 2.32
CA ILE A 137 3.16 2.03 3.19
C ILE A 137 4.00 3.05 3.94
N ASN A 138 3.60 4.32 3.88
CA ASN A 138 4.33 5.44 4.48
C ASN A 138 5.81 5.52 4.05
N GLY A 139 6.09 5.17 2.78
CA GLY A 139 7.44 5.14 2.22
C GLY A 139 8.29 3.93 2.65
N ILE A 140 7.71 2.94 3.35
CA ILE A 140 8.42 1.77 3.87
C ILE A 140 7.92 0.51 3.18
N PHE A 141 8.84 -0.41 2.87
CA PHE A 141 8.51 -1.68 2.23
C PHE A 141 7.50 -2.48 3.07
N ASP A 142 6.38 -2.84 2.45
CA ASP A 142 5.35 -3.68 3.06
C ASP A 142 5.42 -5.10 2.50
N ASN A 143 5.23 -5.27 1.19
CA ASN A 143 5.20 -6.60 0.57
C ASN A 143 5.62 -6.54 -0.92
N SER A 144 6.11 -7.65 -1.48
CA SER A 144 6.37 -7.78 -2.91
C SER A 144 6.02 -9.15 -3.48
N VAL A 145 5.84 -9.20 -4.80
CA VAL A 145 5.65 -10.44 -5.55
C VAL A 145 6.24 -10.30 -6.95
N SER A 146 6.90 -11.36 -7.42
CA SER A 146 7.29 -11.47 -8.83
C SER A 146 6.16 -12.06 -9.66
N LEU A 147 5.81 -11.38 -10.75
CA LEU A 147 4.88 -11.87 -11.75
C LEU A 147 5.44 -13.10 -12.45
N LYS A 148 4.59 -14.11 -12.63
CA LYS A 148 4.90 -15.34 -13.37
C LYS A 148 4.85 -15.09 -14.87
N SER A 149 3.82 -14.36 -15.33
CA SER A 149 3.64 -14.05 -16.74
C SER A 149 4.66 -13.00 -17.23
N LYS A 150 4.65 -12.74 -18.54
CA LYS A 150 5.37 -11.59 -19.10
C LYS A 150 4.56 -10.32 -18.83
N VAL A 151 5.28 -9.24 -18.50
CA VAL A 151 4.67 -7.92 -18.39
C VAL A 151 4.28 -7.45 -19.79
N VAL A 152 3.01 -7.09 -19.95
CA VAL A 152 2.47 -6.44 -21.15
C VAL A 152 2.29 -4.95 -20.90
N GLU A 153 2.29 -4.17 -21.98
CA GLU A 153 1.93 -2.76 -21.92
C GLU A 153 0.47 -2.64 -21.43
N LYS A 154 0.27 -1.71 -20.51
CA LYS A 154 -1.03 -1.39 -19.94
C LYS A 154 -1.40 -0.02 -20.44
N ALA A 155 -2.64 0.09 -20.87
CA ALA A 155 -3.24 1.32 -21.34
C ALA A 155 -4.72 1.28 -20.99
N GLY A 156 -5.32 2.44 -20.88
CA GLY A 156 -6.70 2.57 -20.48
C GLY A 156 -6.90 3.78 -19.61
N ASP A 157 -8.16 4.05 -19.36
CA ASP A 157 -8.57 5.18 -18.57
C ASP A 157 -8.40 4.86 -17.08
N LEU A 158 -8.00 5.85 -16.28
CA LEU A 158 -7.87 5.69 -14.84
C LEU A 158 -9.20 6.03 -14.18
N THR A 159 -9.73 5.13 -13.36
CA THR A 159 -10.91 5.36 -12.52
C THR A 159 -10.49 5.43 -11.06
N VAL A 160 -11.02 6.40 -10.32
CA VAL A 160 -10.71 6.64 -8.90
C VAL A 160 -12.02 6.63 -8.10
N GLY A 161 -12.04 5.99 -6.94
CA GLY A 161 -13.26 5.77 -6.15
C GLY A 161 -14.04 4.59 -6.68
N LYS A 162 -15.24 4.78 -7.24
CA LYS A 162 -16.03 3.69 -7.83
C LYS A 162 -15.66 3.36 -9.29
N ASN A 163 -15.85 2.10 -9.71
CA ASN A 163 -15.89 1.74 -11.12
C ASN A 163 -17.09 0.81 -11.45
N MET A 164 -17.16 0.28 -12.68
CA MET A 164 -18.29 -0.55 -13.10
C MET A 164 -18.33 -1.94 -12.44
N ASN A 165 -17.17 -2.45 -12.00
CA ASN A 165 -17.00 -3.81 -11.49
C ASN A 165 -16.98 -3.86 -9.95
N TYR A 166 -16.62 -2.76 -9.29
CA TYR A 166 -16.47 -2.67 -7.84
C TYR A 166 -17.11 -1.39 -7.32
N SER A 167 -17.74 -1.51 -6.14
CA SER A 167 -18.26 -0.36 -5.40
C SER A 167 -17.14 0.59 -4.97
N GLY A 168 -17.49 1.82 -4.63
CA GLY A 168 -16.55 2.77 -4.04
C GLY A 168 -16.23 2.43 -2.59
N PHE A 169 -15.36 3.24 -2.01
CA PHE A 169 -15.11 3.30 -0.57
C PHE A 169 -15.52 4.67 -0.05
N ASN A 170 -15.75 4.77 1.26
CA ASN A 170 -15.92 6.05 1.94
C ASN A 170 -14.59 6.53 2.54
N GLY A 171 -14.03 7.58 1.95
CA GLY A 171 -12.78 8.17 2.41
C GLY A 171 -12.34 9.38 1.60
N TYR A 172 -11.12 9.82 1.87
CA TYR A 172 -10.46 10.92 1.16
C TYR A 172 -9.21 10.41 0.46
N LEU A 173 -8.92 10.94 -0.72
CA LEU A 173 -7.65 10.78 -1.42
C LEU A 173 -7.00 12.12 -1.65
N ASP A 174 -5.68 12.16 -1.51
CA ASP A 174 -4.89 13.36 -1.77
C ASP A 174 -3.59 12.97 -2.48
N GLU A 175 -2.97 13.94 -3.17
CA GLU A 175 -1.63 13.79 -3.76
C GLU A 175 -1.47 12.50 -4.59
N LEU A 176 -2.44 12.25 -5.49
CA LEU A 176 -2.43 11.11 -6.41
C LEU A 176 -1.49 11.39 -7.60
N TYR A 177 -0.46 10.57 -7.71
CA TYR A 177 0.52 10.58 -8.79
C TYR A 177 0.54 9.25 -9.53
N PHE A 178 0.72 9.32 -10.85
CA PHE A 178 1.00 8.18 -11.71
C PHE A 178 2.26 8.47 -12.52
N TYR A 179 3.28 7.66 -12.31
CA TYR A 179 4.52 7.68 -13.08
C TYR A 179 4.54 6.47 -14.00
N ASN A 180 4.82 6.68 -15.29
CA ASN A 180 5.02 5.62 -16.28
C ASN A 180 6.43 4.99 -16.22
N ARG A 181 7.05 5.03 -15.05
CA ARG A 181 8.34 4.42 -14.72
C ARG A 181 8.33 3.91 -13.30
N SER A 182 9.24 3.00 -12.98
CA SER A 182 9.53 2.69 -11.57
C SER A 182 10.34 3.83 -10.94
N LEU A 183 9.89 4.34 -9.79
CA LEU A 183 10.69 5.22 -8.95
C LEU A 183 11.79 4.42 -8.25
N SER A 184 12.91 5.10 -7.97
CA SER A 184 14.00 4.57 -7.15
C SER A 184 13.62 4.55 -5.66
N ILE A 185 14.33 3.76 -4.86
CA ILE A 185 14.09 3.68 -3.40
C ILE A 185 14.26 5.05 -2.73
N SER A 186 15.22 5.87 -3.16
CA SER A 186 15.40 7.23 -2.64
C SER A 186 14.22 8.15 -2.95
N GLU A 187 13.64 8.05 -4.16
CA GLU A 187 12.42 8.79 -4.52
C GLU A 187 11.21 8.28 -3.75
N ILE A 188 11.11 6.98 -3.48
CA ILE A 188 10.01 6.42 -2.67
C ILE A 188 10.07 6.94 -1.24
N LYS A 189 11.27 7.05 -0.66
CA LYS A 189 11.47 7.57 0.70
C LYS A 189 11.11 9.05 0.84
N SER A 190 11.17 9.85 -0.22
CA SER A 190 10.79 11.27 -0.14
C SER A 190 9.28 11.48 0.07
N PHE A 191 8.45 10.45 -0.19
CA PHE A 191 7.03 10.46 0.16
C PHE A 191 6.75 10.06 1.61
N SER A 192 7.76 9.54 2.34
CA SER A 192 7.63 9.33 3.78
C SER A 192 7.67 10.67 4.50
N LEU A 193 6.68 10.91 5.36
CA LEU A 193 6.60 12.15 6.15
C LEU A 193 6.71 11.83 7.65
N PRO A 194 7.93 11.95 8.23
CA PRO A 194 8.17 11.69 9.64
C PRO A 194 7.30 12.53 10.59
N SER A 195 6.85 13.72 10.17
CA SER A 195 5.91 14.55 10.94
C SER A 195 4.55 13.89 11.15
N VAL A 196 4.13 13.00 10.24
CA VAL A 196 2.87 12.25 10.33
C VAL A 196 3.09 10.87 10.93
N THR A 197 4.19 10.22 10.55
CA THR A 197 4.42 8.82 10.88
C THR A 197 5.26 8.63 12.13
N GLY A 198 6.04 9.63 12.55
CA GLY A 198 7.04 9.51 13.61
C GLY A 198 8.24 8.62 13.26
N ILE A 199 8.40 8.21 11.99
CA ILE A 199 9.48 7.31 11.55
C ILE A 199 10.48 8.12 10.72
N TYR A 200 11.73 8.13 11.16
CA TYR A 200 12.82 8.84 10.48
C TYR A 200 13.70 7.92 9.63
N ASP A 201 13.94 6.69 10.08
CA ASP A 201 14.65 5.66 9.32
C ASP A 201 13.66 4.62 8.79
N THR A 202 13.32 4.75 7.51
CA THR A 202 12.42 3.84 6.80
C THR A 202 12.99 2.44 6.61
N ASP A 203 14.30 2.25 6.78
CA ASP A 203 14.97 0.95 6.62
C ASP A 203 15.22 0.24 7.94
N TYR A 204 14.86 0.87 9.07
CA TYR A 204 15.15 0.33 10.40
C TYR A 204 14.46 -1.03 10.64
N VAL A 205 13.19 -1.16 10.24
CA VAL A 205 12.37 -2.36 10.49
C VAL A 205 11.60 -2.74 9.23
N TYR A 206 11.49 -4.03 8.98
CA TYR A 206 10.54 -4.56 7.99
C TYR A 206 9.92 -5.88 8.49
N VAL A 207 8.87 -6.33 7.81
CA VAL A 207 8.22 -7.62 8.13
C VAL A 207 8.98 -8.76 7.46
N GLY A 208 9.64 -9.61 8.24
CA GLY A 208 10.29 -10.82 7.71
C GLY A 208 9.26 -11.90 7.38
N ASN A 209 8.29 -12.11 8.26
CA ASN A 209 7.14 -12.95 7.97
C ASN A 209 5.91 -12.49 8.75
N TYR A 210 4.78 -12.39 8.07
CA TYR A 210 3.54 -11.90 8.68
C TYR A 210 2.87 -12.93 9.60
N LYS A 211 3.09 -14.24 9.39
CA LYS A 211 2.43 -15.30 10.16
C LYS A 211 3.25 -16.58 10.13
N CYS A 212 4.14 -16.73 11.10
CA CYS A 212 5.03 -17.89 11.21
C CYS A 212 5.02 -18.49 12.62
N ASN A 213 5.48 -19.74 12.74
CA ASN A 213 5.74 -20.39 14.02
C ASN A 213 7.13 -19.99 14.56
N TYR A 214 7.41 -20.34 15.82
CA TYR A 214 8.67 -20.02 16.48
C TYR A 214 9.91 -20.47 15.68
N ASN A 215 9.96 -21.75 15.25
CA ASN A 215 11.10 -22.31 14.52
C ASN A 215 11.41 -21.56 13.22
N THR A 216 10.38 -21.06 12.55
CA THR A 216 10.53 -20.24 11.34
C THR A 216 11.01 -18.83 11.70
N ALA A 217 10.53 -18.26 12.81
CA ALA A 217 10.86 -16.91 13.25
C ALA A 217 12.32 -16.75 13.70
N ILE A 218 12.90 -17.76 14.34
CA ILE A 218 14.30 -17.73 14.80
C ILE A 218 15.31 -18.14 13.71
N ASN A 219 14.83 -18.67 12.59
CA ASN A 219 15.70 -19.09 11.50
C ASN A 219 16.38 -17.86 10.88
N SER A 220 17.70 -17.90 10.68
CA SER A 220 18.48 -16.81 10.10
C SER A 220 18.01 -16.35 8.73
N ASN A 221 17.30 -17.22 7.98
CA ASN A 221 16.85 -16.92 6.62
C ASN A 221 15.60 -16.04 6.55
N ILE A 222 14.93 -15.75 7.68
CA ILE A 222 13.77 -14.86 7.70
C ILE A 222 14.17 -13.39 7.57
N CYS A 223 15.36 -13.05 8.08
CA CYS A 223 15.93 -11.72 8.02
C CYS A 223 17.08 -11.68 7.01
N LYS A 224 17.14 -10.61 6.23
CA LYS A 224 18.22 -10.38 5.27
C LYS A 224 19.52 -10.04 6.01
N LYS A 225 20.64 -10.06 5.29
CA LYS A 225 21.95 -9.66 5.84
C LYS A 225 21.85 -8.28 6.53
N ASN A 226 22.49 -8.14 7.69
CA ASN A 226 22.46 -6.97 8.58
C ASN A 226 21.10 -6.71 9.26
N TYR A 227 20.26 -7.73 9.35
CA TYR A 227 19.01 -7.70 10.10
C TYR A 227 18.89 -8.97 10.94
N ARG A 228 18.19 -8.84 12.06
CA ARG A 228 17.83 -9.97 12.93
C ARG A 228 16.40 -9.82 13.39
N LEU A 229 15.83 -10.89 13.95
CA LEU A 229 14.55 -10.78 14.65
C LEU A 229 14.66 -9.71 15.74
N CYS A 230 13.68 -8.80 15.80
CA CYS A 230 13.68 -7.70 16.75
C CYS A 230 13.73 -8.21 18.21
N THR A 231 14.52 -7.56 19.06
CA THR A 231 14.50 -7.78 20.51
C THR A 231 13.38 -6.95 21.15
N LEU A 232 13.08 -7.22 22.42
CA LEU A 232 12.20 -6.36 23.22
C LEU A 232 12.73 -4.91 23.26
N ASN A 233 14.04 -4.73 23.32
CA ASN A 233 14.65 -3.40 23.28
C ASN A 233 14.38 -2.69 21.94
N ASP A 234 14.53 -3.38 20.81
CA ASP A 234 14.23 -2.79 19.49
C ASP A 234 12.74 -2.40 19.36
N LEU A 235 11.86 -3.25 19.90
CA LEU A 235 10.42 -3.02 19.87
C LEU A 235 10.01 -1.79 20.68
N TYR A 236 10.44 -1.69 21.95
CA TYR A 236 9.94 -0.68 22.88
C TYR A 236 10.81 0.58 22.94
N ASN A 237 12.13 0.45 22.86
CA ASN A 237 13.06 1.60 22.90
C ASN A 237 13.48 2.04 21.49
N GLY A 238 13.63 1.08 20.56
CA GLY A 238 14.00 1.36 19.16
C GLY A 238 12.84 1.83 18.27
N GLY A 239 11.59 1.75 18.75
CA GLY A 239 10.42 2.24 18.03
C GLY A 239 9.86 1.27 16.96
N ALA A 240 10.33 0.03 16.89
CA ALA A 240 9.81 -0.95 15.94
C ALA A 240 8.32 -1.30 16.16
N ILE A 241 7.83 -1.18 17.40
CA ILE A 241 6.39 -1.34 17.68
C ILE A 241 5.56 -0.19 17.09
N HIS A 242 6.10 1.03 17.12
CA HIS A 242 5.46 2.21 16.54
C HIS A 242 5.40 2.09 15.02
N TYR A 243 6.50 1.65 14.40
CA TYR A 243 6.55 1.27 12.99
C TYR A 243 5.43 0.30 12.61
N ALA A 244 5.31 -0.79 13.35
CA ALA A 244 4.32 -1.82 13.03
C ALA A 244 2.87 -1.34 13.25
N ARG A 245 2.62 -0.45 14.22
CA ARG A 245 1.29 0.14 14.45
C ARG A 245 0.89 1.16 13.39
N ILE A 246 1.79 2.07 13.02
CA ILE A 246 1.47 3.15 12.07
C ILE A 246 1.25 2.61 10.64
N ASN A 247 1.95 1.54 10.28
CA ASN A 247 1.76 0.82 9.01
C ASN A 247 0.70 -0.29 9.07
N GLY A 248 -0.05 -0.38 10.18
CA GLY A 248 -1.16 -1.32 10.34
C GLY A 248 -0.77 -2.80 10.32
N ILE A 249 0.48 -3.12 10.63
CA ILE A 249 0.98 -4.50 10.81
C ILE A 249 0.49 -5.07 12.16
N LEU A 250 0.47 -4.23 13.20
CA LEU A 250 -0.06 -4.59 14.51
C LEU A 250 -1.53 -4.17 14.66
N MET A 251 -2.38 -5.15 14.95
CA MET A 251 -3.75 -4.97 15.41
C MET A 251 -3.86 -5.33 16.90
N GLU A 252 -5.02 -5.08 17.52
CA GLU A 252 -5.26 -5.35 18.95
C GLU A 252 -4.95 -6.78 19.39
N LYS A 253 -5.12 -7.77 18.51
CA LYS A 253 -4.86 -9.20 18.78
C LYS A 253 -3.58 -9.73 18.12
N SER A 254 -2.77 -8.86 17.53
CA SER A 254 -1.52 -9.27 16.88
C SER A 254 -0.42 -9.47 17.93
N ASN A 255 0.21 -10.63 17.90
CA ASN A 255 1.40 -10.92 18.69
C ASN A 255 2.66 -10.86 17.81
N LEU A 256 3.80 -10.53 18.42
CA LEU A 256 5.11 -10.52 17.77
C LEU A 256 5.99 -11.64 18.31
N TRP A 257 6.84 -12.18 17.43
CA TRP A 257 8.03 -12.91 17.84
C TRP A 257 9.12 -11.91 18.23
N THR A 258 9.85 -12.23 19.29
CA THR A 258 11.02 -11.49 19.73
C THR A 258 12.20 -12.43 19.86
N LEU A 259 13.41 -11.93 19.65
CA LEU A 259 14.61 -12.74 19.82
C LEU A 259 14.80 -13.22 21.27
N ASP A 260 14.32 -12.43 22.24
CA ASP A 260 14.45 -12.71 23.68
C ASP A 260 13.38 -13.68 24.22
N ILE A 261 12.56 -14.30 23.35
CA ILE A 261 11.45 -15.13 23.79
C ILE A 261 11.92 -16.50 24.30
N SER A 262 11.38 -16.96 25.42
CA SER A 262 11.64 -18.30 25.95
C SER A 262 10.81 -19.36 25.21
N GLU A 263 11.38 -20.55 24.98
CA GLU A 263 10.68 -21.71 24.40
C GLU A 263 9.44 -22.15 25.20
N THR A 264 9.36 -21.81 26.48
CA THR A 264 8.22 -22.16 27.36
C THR A 264 7.07 -21.15 27.33
N SER A 265 7.19 -20.06 26.56
CA SER A 265 6.30 -18.89 26.64
C SER A 265 5.27 -18.77 25.51
N PHE A 266 5.13 -19.81 24.70
CA PHE A 266 4.16 -19.85 23.59
C PHE A 266 3.52 -21.22 23.46
N GLU A 267 2.31 -21.24 22.91
CA GLU A 267 1.58 -22.48 22.69
C GLU A 267 2.08 -23.23 21.46
N LYS A 268 1.90 -24.56 21.45
CA LYS A 268 2.16 -25.38 20.26
C LYS A 268 1.26 -24.88 19.12
N ASP A 269 1.86 -24.65 17.95
CA ASP A 269 1.23 -24.10 16.74
C ASP A 269 0.82 -22.61 16.79
N GLU A 270 1.25 -21.87 17.82
CA GLU A 270 1.05 -20.42 17.87
C GLU A 270 1.76 -19.75 16.67
N LYS A 271 1.06 -18.79 16.05
CA LYS A 271 1.58 -18.01 14.92
C LYS A 271 1.59 -16.54 15.26
N ARG A 272 2.76 -15.92 15.16
CA ARG A 272 2.99 -14.50 15.41
C ARG A 272 3.67 -13.85 14.20
N ILE A 273 3.74 -12.53 14.21
CA ILE A 273 4.47 -11.75 13.20
C ILE A 273 5.94 -11.69 13.60
N ALA A 274 6.83 -11.93 12.66
CA ALA A 274 8.27 -11.74 12.83
C ALA A 274 8.70 -10.43 12.16
N LEU A 275 9.14 -9.47 12.98
CA LEU A 275 9.75 -8.22 12.51
C LEU A 275 11.27 -8.38 12.50
N CYS A 276 11.89 -7.93 11.41
CA CYS A 276 13.33 -7.91 11.26
C CYS A 276 13.83 -6.49 11.47
N CYS A 277 14.64 -6.30 12.50
CA CYS A 277 15.27 -5.04 12.87
C CYS A 277 16.71 -4.99 12.36
N LYS A 278 17.10 -3.83 11.85
CA LYS A 278 18.46 -3.57 11.35
C LYS A 278 19.46 -3.68 12.49
N THR A 279 20.57 -4.36 12.24
CA THR A 279 21.72 -4.42 13.14
C THR A 279 22.77 -3.42 12.65
N TYR A 280 23.24 -2.57 13.54
CA TYR A 280 24.46 -1.82 13.32
C TYR A 280 25.59 -2.72 13.81
N GLU A 281 26.44 -3.20 12.91
CA GLU A 281 27.71 -3.82 13.31
C GLU A 281 28.49 -2.74 14.08
N GLU A 282 28.89 -3.04 15.32
CA GLU A 282 29.88 -2.25 16.06
C GLU A 282 31.29 -2.52 15.52
#